data_AF-A0A382W867-F1
#
_entry.id   AF-A0A382W867-F1
#
_cell.length_a   1.000
_cell.length_b   1.000
_cell.length_c   1.000
_cell.angle_alpha   90.00
_cell.angle_beta   90.00
_cell.angle_gamma   90.00
#
_symmetry.space_group_name_H-M   'P 1'
#
loop_
_entity.id
_entity.type
_entity.pdbx_description
1 polymer ?
#
loop_
_entity_poly.entity_id
_entity_poly.type
_entity_poly.pdbx_seq_one_letter_code
_entity_poly.pdbx_strand_id
1 'polypeptide(L)'
;MPRTVVADESTPLSKSPFVKKQSAPTKPSDGKHRFPGPGSLDRALSLVRYLRAECPWDSKQTPESLIPHLLEETHEVVDAIREGNVNALERELGDLLLNLAFQIVIAEEAGQLDADSVYGCLETKMIARHPQLFGNGEYQEWETLKATERMADEGVLHGLAKGLDPLTKAYRIQERVAAIGFDWPDHEGAHDKVTEELEEVAEAVQLGSSQSVLEEVGDLLFAVVNLARLTDTHPTTA
;
A
#
# COMPACT_ATOMS: atom_id res chain seq x y z
N MET A 1 3.17 26.51 45.73
CA MET A 1 3.70 25.14 45.91
C MET A 1 2.83 24.19 45.11
N PRO A 2 3.18 23.84 43.85
CA PRO A 2 2.41 22.88 43.09
C PRO A 2 2.80 21.46 43.52
N ARG A 3 1.79 20.61 43.75
CA ARG A 3 1.92 19.18 44.07
C ARG A 3 2.27 18.40 42.82
N THR A 4 3.39 17.69 42.87
CA THR A 4 3.84 16.67 41.91
C THR A 4 2.81 15.55 41.81
N VAL A 5 2.34 15.26 40.59
CA VAL A 5 1.58 14.03 40.29
C VAL A 5 2.60 12.96 39.94
N VAL A 6 2.65 11.91 40.76
CA VAL A 6 3.47 10.72 40.58
C VAL A 6 2.73 9.79 39.62
N ALA A 7 3.39 9.36 38.55
CA ALA A 7 2.86 8.37 37.62
C ALA A 7 2.80 6.99 38.31
N ASP A 8 1.64 6.36 38.30
CA ASP A 8 1.42 5.00 38.78
C ASP A 8 1.72 4.02 37.63
N GLU A 9 2.89 3.39 37.70
CA GLU A 9 3.28 2.25 36.86
C GLU A 9 2.66 0.97 37.43
N SER A 10 1.44 0.63 37.02
CA SER A 10 0.94 -0.74 37.21
C SER A 10 -0.27 -1.07 36.32
N THR A 11 -0.03 -1.25 35.01
CA THR A 11 -0.95 -2.03 34.16
C THR A 11 -0.19 -3.24 33.62
N PRO A 12 -0.61 -4.49 33.90
CA PRO A 12 0.07 -5.65 33.34
C PRO A 12 -0.20 -5.71 31.83
N LEU A 13 0.88 -5.79 31.04
CA LEU A 13 0.83 -6.12 29.62
C LEU A 13 0.07 -7.46 29.45
N SER A 14 -1.10 -7.37 28.83
CA SER A 14 -1.88 -8.52 28.36
C SER A 14 -0.98 -9.39 27.46
N LYS A 15 -0.80 -10.66 27.81
CA LYS A 15 -0.01 -11.61 27.00
C LYS A 15 -0.73 -11.81 25.66
N SER A 16 -0.08 -11.37 24.59
CA SER A 16 -0.52 -11.57 23.20
C SER A 16 -0.65 -13.08 22.90
N PRO A 17 -1.76 -13.55 22.28
CA PRO A 17 -2.00 -14.97 22.01
C PRO A 17 -1.08 -15.55 20.91
N PHE A 18 -0.26 -14.72 20.26
CA PHE A 18 0.52 -15.08 19.07
C PHE A 18 1.89 -15.72 19.35
N VAL A 19 2.29 -15.93 20.61
CA VAL A 19 3.64 -16.48 20.90
C VAL A 19 3.65 -18.02 20.75
N LYS A 20 3.72 -18.51 19.50
CA LYS A 20 4.30 -19.83 19.23
C LYS A 20 5.81 -19.72 19.44
N LYS A 21 6.39 -20.58 20.29
CA LYS A 21 7.85 -20.71 20.42
C LYS A 21 8.44 -21.09 19.06
N GLN A 22 9.01 -20.12 18.34
CA GLN A 22 9.79 -20.41 17.14
C GLN A 22 11.08 -21.14 17.55
N SER A 23 11.36 -22.25 16.87
CA SER A 23 12.64 -22.96 16.98
C SER A 23 13.79 -22.04 16.55
N ALA A 24 14.95 -22.16 17.19
CA ALA A 24 16.14 -21.36 16.87
C ALA A 24 16.46 -21.41 15.36
N PRO A 25 16.88 -20.29 14.74
CA PRO A 25 17.19 -20.27 13.32
C PRO A 25 18.33 -21.25 13.01
N THR A 26 18.07 -22.23 12.14
CA THR A 26 19.05 -23.24 11.77
C THR A 26 19.77 -22.85 10.48
N LYS A 27 21.10 -22.80 10.55
CA LYS A 27 21.99 -22.62 9.40
C LYS A 27 21.69 -23.63 8.27
N PRO A 28 21.80 -23.24 6.99
CA PRO A 28 21.73 -24.19 5.86
C PRO A 28 22.62 -25.42 6.06
N SER A 29 22.08 -26.62 5.85
CA SER A 29 22.74 -27.89 6.23
C SER A 29 23.60 -28.52 5.12
N ASP A 30 23.49 -28.03 3.88
CA ASP A 30 23.87 -28.78 2.67
C ASP A 30 24.93 -28.08 1.80
N GLY A 31 25.66 -27.10 2.35
CA GLY A 31 26.79 -26.43 1.66
C GLY A 31 26.39 -25.58 0.45
N LYS A 32 25.11 -25.57 0.08
CA LYS A 32 24.53 -24.80 -1.04
C LYS A 32 23.85 -23.51 -0.60
N HIS A 33 24.01 -23.09 0.66
CA HIS A 33 23.40 -21.89 1.24
C HIS A 33 21.87 -21.79 1.02
N ARG A 34 21.16 -22.93 1.04
CA ARG A 34 19.70 -22.95 0.89
C ARG A 34 19.02 -22.97 2.26
N PHE A 35 18.15 -22.00 2.50
CA PHE A 35 17.37 -21.95 3.73
C PHE A 35 16.23 -22.98 3.71
N PRO A 36 15.91 -23.63 4.84
CA PRO A 36 14.84 -24.60 4.94
C PRO A 36 13.45 -23.93 4.88
N GLY A 37 12.46 -24.62 4.32
CA GLY A 37 11.05 -24.18 4.28
C GLY A 37 10.20 -24.96 3.26
N PRO A 38 8.89 -25.16 3.50
CA PRO A 38 8.00 -25.85 2.56
C PRO A 38 7.69 -25.01 1.30
N GLY A 39 7.74 -23.68 1.36
CA GLY A 39 7.50 -22.77 0.24
C GLY A 39 8.57 -21.68 0.03
N SER A 40 8.39 -20.83 -0.99
CA SER A 40 9.30 -19.70 -1.28
C SER A 40 9.30 -18.65 -0.17
N LEU A 41 8.13 -18.29 0.38
CA LEU A 41 8.07 -17.33 1.49
C LEU A 41 8.72 -17.90 2.76
N ASP A 42 8.47 -19.16 3.12
CA ASP A 42 9.08 -19.77 4.31
C ASP A 42 10.60 -19.74 4.27
N ARG A 43 11.19 -19.95 3.09
CA ARG A 43 12.64 -19.84 2.89
C ARG A 43 13.13 -18.41 3.11
N ALA A 44 12.40 -17.41 2.63
CA ALA A 44 12.73 -15.99 2.85
C ALA A 44 12.62 -15.62 4.33
N LEU A 45 11.57 -16.05 5.03
CA LEU A 45 11.41 -15.84 6.47
C LEU A 45 12.55 -16.51 7.26
N SER A 46 12.91 -17.75 6.93
CA SER A 46 14.04 -18.46 7.53
C SER A 46 15.38 -17.74 7.28
N LEU A 47 15.60 -17.23 6.07
CA LEU A 47 16.77 -16.42 5.72
C LEU A 47 16.84 -15.17 6.60
N VAL A 48 15.76 -14.40 6.66
CA VAL A 48 15.71 -13.15 7.45
C VAL A 48 15.92 -13.43 8.94
N ARG A 49 15.27 -14.45 9.51
CA ARG A 49 15.49 -14.85 10.91
C ARG A 49 16.95 -15.18 11.19
N TYR A 50 17.62 -15.86 10.27
CA TYR A 50 19.05 -16.14 10.38
C TYR A 50 19.91 -14.87 10.25
N LEU A 51 19.65 -14.02 9.26
CA LEU A 51 20.36 -12.75 9.09
C LEU A 51 20.26 -11.87 10.34
N ARG A 52 19.06 -11.70 10.89
CA ARG A 52 18.84 -10.91 12.11
C ARG A 52 19.52 -11.50 13.34
N ALA A 53 19.70 -12.82 13.41
CA ALA A 53 20.41 -13.47 14.49
C ALA A 53 21.95 -13.31 14.38
N GLU A 54 22.49 -13.29 13.16
CA GLU A 54 23.93 -13.41 12.91
C GLU A 54 24.59 -12.10 12.45
N CYS A 55 23.83 -11.14 11.92
CA CYS A 55 24.33 -9.90 11.36
C CYS A 55 23.93 -8.67 12.21
N PRO A 56 24.89 -7.90 12.75
CA PRO A 56 24.63 -6.72 13.57
C PRO A 56 23.89 -5.58 12.85
N TRP A 57 23.90 -5.56 11.52
CA TRP A 57 23.17 -4.57 10.73
C TRP A 57 21.70 -5.01 10.57
N ASP A 58 21.47 -6.27 10.18
CA ASP A 58 20.12 -6.83 10.00
C ASP A 58 19.35 -6.83 11.32
N SER A 59 20.02 -7.13 12.44
CA SER A 59 19.41 -7.16 13.77
C SER A 59 18.88 -5.79 14.24
N LYS A 60 19.38 -4.69 13.66
CA LYS A 60 19.00 -3.32 14.05
C LYS A 60 17.90 -2.73 13.19
N GLN A 61 17.48 -3.40 12.12
CA GLN A 61 16.42 -2.91 11.25
C GLN A 61 15.09 -2.86 11.99
N THR A 62 14.33 -1.79 11.75
CA THR A 62 12.96 -1.55 12.23
C THR A 62 12.02 -1.43 11.02
N PRO A 63 10.69 -1.48 11.20
CA PRO A 63 9.77 -1.29 10.09
C PRO A 63 10.01 0.04 9.36
N GLU A 64 10.29 1.10 10.10
CA GLU A 64 10.53 2.46 9.58
C GLU A 64 11.87 2.57 8.84
N SER A 65 12.94 1.93 9.34
CA SER A 65 14.25 1.98 8.67
C SER A 65 14.25 1.29 7.31
N LEU A 66 13.30 0.38 7.08
CA LEU A 66 13.16 -0.38 5.84
C LEU A 66 12.25 0.29 4.80
N ILE A 67 11.54 1.37 5.15
CA ILE A 67 10.66 2.10 4.22
C ILE A 67 11.39 2.60 2.97
N PRO A 68 12.58 3.24 3.06
CA PRO A 68 13.28 3.73 1.87
C PRO A 68 13.58 2.60 0.88
N HIS A 69 14.10 1.48 1.39
CA HIS A 69 14.39 0.30 0.59
C HIS A 69 13.12 -0.28 -0.04
N LEU A 70 12.01 -0.38 0.71
CA LEU A 70 10.75 -0.87 0.14
C LEU A 70 10.27 -0.04 -1.07
N LEU A 71 10.41 1.28 -0.97
CA LEU A 71 10.04 2.19 -2.06
C LEU A 71 11.00 2.06 -3.24
N GLU A 72 12.31 1.98 -2.99
CA GLU A 72 13.34 1.76 -3.99
C GLU A 72 13.08 0.47 -4.77
N GLU A 73 12.97 -0.68 -4.10
CA GLU A 73 12.70 -1.97 -4.76
C GLU A 73 11.39 -1.96 -5.54
N THR A 74 10.36 -1.27 -5.04
CA THR A 74 9.09 -1.13 -5.76
C THR A 74 9.26 -0.36 -7.07
N HIS A 75 10.06 0.71 -7.06
CA HIS A 75 10.35 1.48 -8.27
C HIS A 75 11.22 0.69 -9.25
N GLU A 76 12.23 -0.04 -8.77
CA GLU A 76 13.07 -0.86 -9.63
C GLU A 76 12.28 -2.01 -10.29
N VAL A 77 11.33 -2.64 -9.57
CA VAL A 77 10.38 -3.58 -10.17
C VAL A 77 9.56 -2.92 -11.29
N VAL A 78 9.04 -1.71 -11.06
CA VAL A 78 8.26 -0.97 -12.07
C VAL A 78 9.11 -0.67 -13.30
N ASP A 79 10.35 -0.24 -13.12
CA ASP A 79 11.26 0.08 -14.21
C ASP A 79 11.64 -1.18 -15.00
N ALA A 80 11.93 -2.29 -14.32
CA ALA A 80 12.21 -3.58 -14.97
C ALA A 80 11.03 -4.07 -15.83
N ILE A 81 9.78 -3.87 -15.37
CA ILE A 81 8.57 -4.18 -16.14
C ILE A 81 8.48 -3.29 -17.38
N ARG A 82 8.66 -1.98 -17.23
CA ARG A 82 8.58 -1.01 -18.33
C ARG A 82 9.62 -1.25 -19.41
N GLU A 83 10.82 -1.66 -19.01
CA GLU A 83 11.92 -1.97 -19.91
C GLU A 83 11.81 -3.38 -20.53
N GLY A 84 10.89 -4.22 -20.05
CA GLY A 84 10.80 -5.63 -20.46
C GLY A 84 12.03 -6.45 -20.06
N ASN A 85 12.77 -6.01 -19.04
CA ASN A 85 14.01 -6.64 -18.61
C ASN A 85 13.73 -7.75 -17.59
N VAL A 86 13.55 -8.98 -18.10
CA VAL A 86 13.21 -10.14 -17.27
C VAL A 86 14.26 -10.45 -16.20
N ASN A 87 15.55 -10.23 -16.48
CA ASN A 87 16.62 -10.52 -15.51
C ASN A 87 16.62 -9.50 -14.36
N ALA A 88 16.40 -8.21 -14.67
CA ALA A 88 16.22 -7.20 -13.64
C ALA A 88 14.95 -7.52 -12.82
N LEU A 89 13.84 -7.84 -13.50
CA LEU A 89 12.58 -8.17 -12.83
C LEU A 89 12.72 -9.35 -11.85
N GLU A 90 13.43 -10.41 -12.22
CA GLU A 90 13.70 -11.53 -11.32
C GLU A 90 14.46 -11.11 -10.07
N ARG A 91 15.47 -10.23 -10.21
CA ARG A 91 16.25 -9.70 -9.10
C ARG A 91 15.40 -8.84 -8.19
N GLU A 92 14.71 -7.84 -8.73
CA GLU A 92 14.03 -6.84 -7.89
C GLU A 92 12.79 -7.44 -7.21
N LEU A 93 12.14 -8.45 -7.83
CA LEU A 93 11.10 -9.23 -7.14
C LEU A 93 11.67 -10.03 -5.96
N GLY A 94 12.93 -10.47 -6.04
CA GLY A 94 13.65 -11.09 -4.95
C GLY A 94 13.92 -10.13 -3.80
N ASP A 95 14.34 -8.90 -4.10
CA ASP A 95 14.62 -7.87 -3.11
C ASP A 95 13.32 -7.34 -2.46
N LEU A 96 12.25 -7.20 -3.24
CA LEU A 96 10.91 -6.91 -2.71
C LEU A 96 10.40 -8.04 -1.79
N LEU A 97 10.63 -9.30 -2.15
CA LEU A 97 10.31 -10.46 -1.28
C LEU A 97 11.13 -10.44 0.01
N LEU A 98 12.41 -10.06 -0.06
CA LEU A 98 13.26 -9.92 1.12
C LEU A 98 12.74 -8.83 2.05
N ASN A 99 12.35 -7.66 1.52
CA ASN A 99 11.77 -6.59 2.31
C ASN A 99 10.47 -7.03 2.99
N LEU A 100 9.56 -7.68 2.27
CA LEU A 100 8.34 -8.25 2.83
C LEU A 100 8.64 -9.23 3.99
N ALA A 101 9.62 -10.13 3.79
CA ALA A 101 10.02 -11.08 4.83
C ALA A 101 10.59 -10.37 6.07
N PHE A 102 11.37 -9.30 5.92
CA PHE A 102 11.82 -8.47 7.03
C PHE A 102 10.67 -7.87 7.84
N GLN A 103 9.67 -7.28 7.16
CA GLN A 103 8.52 -6.68 7.83
C GLN A 103 7.75 -7.71 8.67
N ILE A 104 7.52 -8.90 8.09
CA ILE A 104 6.85 -10.01 8.80
C ILE A 104 7.66 -10.46 10.02
N VAL A 105 8.95 -10.73 9.85
CA VAL A 105 9.80 -11.23 10.96
C VAL A 105 9.94 -10.20 12.07
N ILE A 106 10.10 -8.92 11.76
CA ILE A 106 10.17 -7.84 12.77
C ILE A 106 8.86 -7.75 13.55
N ALA A 107 7.72 -7.85 12.88
CA ALA A 107 6.42 -7.80 13.54
C ALA A 107 6.11 -9.07 14.37
N GLU A 108 6.62 -10.23 13.93
CA GLU A 108 6.62 -11.48 14.72
C GLU A 108 7.43 -11.34 16.01
N GLU A 109 8.63 -10.78 15.92
CA GLU A 109 9.50 -10.53 17.08
C GLU A 109 8.84 -9.56 18.08
N ALA A 110 8.06 -8.61 17.59
CA ALA A 110 7.26 -7.69 18.41
C ALA A 110 5.95 -8.31 18.94
N GLY A 111 5.60 -9.54 18.54
CA GLY A 111 4.37 -10.23 18.93
C GLY A 111 3.09 -9.57 18.40
N GLN A 112 3.20 -8.82 17.30
CA GLN A 112 2.12 -8.03 16.70
C GLN A 112 1.31 -8.83 15.67
N LEU A 113 1.98 -9.63 14.84
CA LEU A 113 1.38 -10.52 13.83
C LEU A 113 2.32 -11.70 13.55
N ASP A 114 1.88 -12.64 12.71
CA ASP A 114 2.71 -13.72 12.19
C ASP A 114 2.46 -13.96 10.70
N ALA A 115 3.33 -14.74 10.05
CA ALA A 115 3.18 -15.06 8.63
C ALA A 115 1.81 -15.69 8.29
N ASP A 116 1.28 -16.53 9.18
CA ASP A 116 -0.03 -17.19 9.01
C ASP A 116 -1.16 -16.14 9.01
N SER A 117 -1.10 -15.14 9.89
CA SER A 117 -2.12 -14.08 9.96
C SER A 117 -2.07 -13.13 8.76
N VAL A 118 -0.89 -12.85 8.22
CA VAL A 118 -0.72 -12.09 6.97
C VAL A 118 -1.36 -12.84 5.79
N TYR A 119 -1.07 -14.14 5.66
CA TYR A 119 -1.70 -14.99 4.64
C TYR A 119 -3.21 -15.08 4.82
N GLY A 120 -3.69 -15.32 6.04
CA GLY A 120 -5.11 -15.43 6.34
C GLY A 120 -5.88 -14.14 5.99
N CYS A 121 -5.27 -12.97 6.20
CA CYS A 121 -5.83 -11.69 5.78
C CYS A 121 -5.94 -11.60 4.25
N LEU A 122 -4.90 -12.02 3.52
CA LEU A 122 -4.93 -12.07 2.05
C LEU A 122 -6.00 -13.03 1.54
N GLU A 123 -6.05 -14.26 2.05
CA GLU A 123 -7.00 -15.29 1.62
C GLU A 123 -8.44 -14.86 1.88
N THR A 124 -8.75 -14.40 3.10
CA THR A 124 -10.08 -13.89 3.46
C THR A 124 -10.51 -12.79 2.49
N LYS A 125 -9.63 -11.83 2.22
CA LYS A 125 -9.87 -10.72 1.29
C LYS A 125 -10.09 -11.21 -0.15
N MET A 126 -9.30 -12.17 -0.63
CA MET A 126 -9.44 -12.68 -2.01
C MET A 126 -10.70 -13.53 -2.18
N ILE A 127 -11.07 -14.33 -1.17
CA ILE A 127 -12.31 -15.12 -1.16
C ILE A 127 -13.53 -14.20 -1.17
N ALA A 128 -13.52 -13.16 -0.32
CA ALA A 128 -14.60 -12.18 -0.28
C ALA A 128 -14.78 -11.44 -1.62
N ARG A 129 -13.68 -11.17 -2.33
CA ARG A 129 -13.71 -10.43 -3.61
C ARG A 129 -13.96 -11.28 -4.85
N HIS A 130 -13.98 -12.61 -4.73
CA HIS A 130 -14.26 -13.51 -5.85
C HIS A 130 -15.32 -14.57 -5.47
N PRO A 131 -16.52 -14.15 -5.03
CA PRO A 131 -17.54 -15.06 -4.52
C PRO A 131 -17.89 -16.19 -5.52
N GLN A 132 -17.88 -15.89 -6.82
CA GLN A 132 -18.17 -16.85 -7.89
C GLN A 132 -17.14 -18.00 -8.01
N LEU A 133 -15.88 -17.75 -7.65
CA LEU A 133 -14.84 -18.79 -7.71
C LEU A 133 -14.90 -19.72 -6.50
N PHE A 134 -15.43 -19.23 -5.37
CA PHE A 134 -15.47 -19.95 -4.10
C PHE A 134 -16.88 -20.41 -3.71
N GLY A 135 -17.87 -20.25 -4.59
CA GLY A 135 -19.25 -20.68 -4.35
C GLY A 135 -20.03 -19.80 -3.36
N ASN A 136 -19.56 -18.57 -3.12
CA ASN A 136 -20.11 -17.63 -2.16
C ASN A 136 -21.04 -16.57 -2.80
N GLY A 137 -21.39 -16.69 -4.08
CA GLY A 137 -22.29 -15.77 -4.79
C GLY A 137 -21.91 -15.52 -6.25
N GLU A 138 -22.63 -14.61 -6.89
CA GLU A 138 -22.38 -14.18 -8.27
C GLU A 138 -21.18 -13.22 -8.37
N TYR A 139 -20.61 -13.10 -9.57
CA TYR A 139 -19.55 -12.13 -9.85
C TYR A 139 -20.00 -10.70 -9.53
N GLN A 140 -19.10 -9.93 -8.92
CA GLN A 140 -19.30 -8.51 -8.67
C GLN A 140 -18.11 -7.73 -9.20
N GLU A 141 -18.39 -6.56 -9.78
CA GLU A 141 -17.35 -5.63 -10.22
C GLU A 141 -16.45 -5.25 -9.06
N TRP A 142 -15.13 -5.28 -9.31
CA TRP A 142 -14.10 -5.15 -8.29
C TRP A 142 -14.18 -3.84 -7.50
N GLU A 143 -14.53 -2.75 -8.17
CA GLU A 143 -14.68 -1.45 -7.53
C GLU A 143 -15.94 -1.37 -6.65
N THR A 144 -17.02 -2.05 -7.02
CA THR A 144 -18.24 -2.15 -6.20
C THR A 144 -17.98 -2.90 -4.90
N LEU A 145 -17.27 -4.04 -4.96
CA LEU A 145 -16.87 -4.81 -3.77
C LEU A 145 -16.00 -3.98 -2.82
N LYS A 146 -14.98 -3.31 -3.35
CA LYS A 146 -14.13 -2.41 -2.55
C LYS A 146 -14.92 -1.26 -1.93
N ALA A 147 -15.93 -0.73 -2.63
CA ALA A 147 -16.75 0.35 -2.10
C ALA A 147 -17.61 -0.14 -0.93
N THR A 148 -18.22 -1.33 -1.04
CA THR A 148 -18.97 -1.96 0.06
C THR A 148 -18.09 -2.22 1.28
N GLU A 149 -16.87 -2.74 1.09
CA GLU A 149 -15.88 -2.94 2.19
C GLU A 149 -15.52 -1.61 2.88
N ARG A 150 -15.30 -0.54 2.11
CA ARG A 150 -14.89 0.78 2.65
C ARG A 150 -16.01 1.52 3.38
N MET A 151 -17.26 1.36 2.94
CA MET A 151 -18.41 2.05 3.53
C MET A 151 -18.84 1.48 4.88
N ALA A 152 -18.50 0.23 5.18
CA ALA A 152 -18.94 -0.44 6.40
C ALA A 152 -18.38 0.19 7.68
N ASP A 153 -17.17 0.78 7.65
CA ASP A 153 -16.47 1.18 8.88
C ASP A 153 -15.88 2.60 8.90
N GLU A 154 -15.44 3.21 7.78
CA GLU A 154 -14.56 4.42 7.88
C GLU A 154 -14.72 5.50 6.77
N GLY A 155 -15.67 5.36 5.84
CA GLY A 155 -16.01 6.38 4.82
C GLY A 155 -15.27 6.23 3.48
N VAL A 156 -15.77 6.91 2.43
CA VAL A 156 -15.39 6.67 1.02
C VAL A 156 -13.88 6.81 0.74
N LEU A 157 -13.21 7.73 1.45
CA LEU A 157 -11.79 8.03 1.30
C LEU A 157 -10.88 7.25 2.26
N HIS A 158 -11.43 6.39 3.13
CA HIS A 158 -10.65 5.60 4.08
C HIS A 158 -9.70 4.62 3.38
N GLY A 159 -8.48 4.44 3.92
CA GLY A 159 -7.45 3.55 3.37
C GLY A 159 -6.76 4.10 2.13
N LEU A 160 -6.89 5.40 1.83
CA LEU A 160 -6.05 6.04 0.83
C LEU A 160 -4.67 6.34 1.44
N ALA A 161 -3.61 5.77 0.87
CA ALA A 161 -2.26 5.94 1.41
C ALA A 161 -1.86 7.42 1.37
N LYS A 162 -1.42 7.96 2.52
CA LYS A 162 -1.05 9.38 2.65
C LYS A 162 0.15 9.76 1.77
N GLY A 163 1.02 8.80 1.46
CA GLY A 163 2.23 8.98 0.67
C GLY A 163 2.06 8.82 -0.84
N LEU A 164 0.83 8.65 -1.35
CA LEU A 164 0.60 8.66 -2.81
C LEU A 164 1.00 10.02 -3.39
N ASP A 165 1.57 10.00 -4.59
CA ASP A 165 1.78 11.23 -5.36
C ASP A 165 0.43 11.92 -5.65
N PRO A 166 0.42 13.25 -5.85
CA PRO A 166 -0.82 14.00 -5.99
C PRO A 166 -1.74 13.52 -7.12
N LEU A 167 -1.19 13.09 -8.26
CA LEU A 167 -1.98 12.64 -9.41
C LEU A 167 -2.61 11.28 -9.17
N THR A 168 -1.83 10.32 -8.64
CA THR A 168 -2.39 9.02 -8.23
C THR A 168 -3.42 9.20 -7.12
N LYS A 169 -3.19 10.12 -6.18
CA LYS A 169 -4.16 10.43 -5.12
C LYS A 169 -5.46 11.00 -5.68
N ALA A 170 -5.39 11.97 -6.59
CA ALA A 170 -6.55 12.53 -7.26
C ALA A 170 -7.33 11.44 -8.02
N TYR A 171 -6.63 10.60 -8.79
CA TYR A 171 -7.23 9.49 -9.53
C TYR A 171 -7.95 8.51 -8.60
N ARG A 172 -7.29 8.08 -7.52
CA ARG A 172 -7.88 7.18 -6.52
C ARG A 172 -9.07 7.81 -5.80
N ILE A 173 -9.07 9.12 -5.54
CA ILE A 173 -10.24 9.79 -4.98
C ILE A 173 -11.41 9.68 -5.95
N GLN A 174 -11.19 9.96 -7.24
CA GLN A 174 -12.22 9.93 -8.27
C GLN A 174 -12.78 8.53 -8.51
N GLU A 175 -11.95 7.48 -8.59
CA GLU A 175 -12.42 6.08 -8.66
C GLU A 175 -13.34 5.73 -7.48
N ARG A 176 -12.99 6.21 -6.28
CA ARG A 176 -13.72 5.87 -5.05
C ARG A 176 -15.08 6.55 -4.97
N VAL A 177 -15.19 7.80 -5.40
CA VAL A 177 -16.47 8.52 -5.45
C VAL A 177 -17.33 8.03 -6.62
N ALA A 178 -16.71 7.65 -7.74
CA ALA A 178 -17.40 7.02 -8.86
C ALA A 178 -18.06 5.69 -8.46
N ALA A 179 -17.37 4.88 -7.65
CA ALA A 179 -17.89 3.61 -7.16
C ALA A 179 -19.17 3.72 -6.28
N ILE A 180 -19.51 4.91 -5.79
CA ILE A 180 -20.78 5.18 -5.07
C ILE A 180 -21.79 5.97 -5.92
N GLY A 181 -21.54 6.11 -7.22
CA GLY A 181 -22.42 6.80 -8.16
C GLY A 181 -22.21 8.31 -8.24
N PHE A 182 -21.12 8.84 -7.67
CA PHE A 182 -20.75 10.25 -7.84
C PHE A 182 -19.71 10.35 -8.96
N ASP A 183 -20.20 10.39 -10.20
CA ASP A 183 -19.37 10.53 -11.41
C ASP A 183 -20.15 11.15 -12.58
N TRP A 184 -19.43 11.61 -13.59
CA TRP A 184 -20.00 11.95 -14.89
C TRP A 184 -20.41 10.68 -15.66
N PRO A 185 -21.44 10.75 -16.50
CA PRO A 185 -21.87 9.61 -17.31
C PRO A 185 -20.85 9.24 -18.40
N ASP A 186 -20.09 10.22 -18.87
CA ASP A 186 -19.07 10.08 -19.91
C ASP A 186 -18.00 11.19 -19.78
N HIS A 187 -17.01 11.14 -20.68
CA HIS A 187 -15.88 12.07 -20.71
C HIS A 187 -16.26 13.51 -21.11
N GLU A 188 -17.42 13.76 -21.71
CA GLU A 188 -17.79 15.10 -22.19
C GLU A 188 -17.95 16.07 -21.01
N GLY A 189 -18.61 15.63 -19.93
CA GLY A 189 -18.75 16.44 -18.71
C GLY A 189 -17.41 16.76 -18.05
N ALA A 190 -16.44 15.84 -18.09
CA ALA A 190 -15.10 16.10 -17.58
C ALA A 190 -14.30 17.03 -18.50
N HIS A 191 -14.48 16.94 -19.82
CA HIS A 191 -13.88 17.87 -20.78
C HIS A 191 -14.38 19.31 -20.56
N ASP A 192 -15.69 19.46 -20.38
CA ASP A 192 -16.30 20.77 -20.11
C ASP A 192 -15.75 21.37 -18.82
N LYS A 193 -15.60 20.54 -17.77
CA LYS A 193 -14.99 21.00 -16.51
C LYS A 193 -13.52 21.40 -16.70
N VAL A 194 -12.73 20.68 -17.49
CA VAL A 194 -11.35 21.12 -17.81
C VAL A 194 -11.32 22.48 -18.50
N THR A 195 -12.28 22.74 -19.38
CA THR A 195 -12.39 24.04 -20.08
C THR A 195 -12.75 25.16 -19.12
N GLU A 196 -13.72 24.92 -18.22
CA GLU A 196 -14.14 25.84 -17.16
C GLU A 196 -12.97 26.21 -16.23
N GLU A 197 -12.28 25.21 -15.67
CA GLU A 197 -11.17 25.43 -14.74
C GLU A 197 -9.99 26.18 -15.40
N LEU A 198 -9.78 25.97 -16.71
CA LEU A 198 -8.76 26.69 -17.47
C LEU A 198 -9.11 28.19 -17.59
N GLU A 199 -10.39 28.51 -17.76
CA GLU A 199 -10.88 29.88 -17.78
C GLU A 199 -10.75 30.52 -16.38
N GLU A 200 -11.09 29.81 -15.30
CA GLU A 200 -10.96 30.28 -13.91
C GLU A 200 -9.49 30.57 -13.55
N VAL A 201 -8.54 29.70 -13.94
CA VAL A 201 -7.10 29.98 -13.82
C VAL A 201 -6.73 31.28 -14.53
N ALA A 202 -7.22 31.49 -15.75
CA ALA A 202 -6.90 32.68 -16.53
C ALA A 202 -7.44 33.96 -15.87
N GLU A 203 -8.64 33.91 -15.27
CA GLU A 203 -9.22 35.01 -14.50
C GLU A 203 -8.44 35.28 -13.20
N ALA A 204 -8.11 34.23 -12.44
CA ALA A 204 -7.35 34.34 -11.19
C ALA A 204 -5.97 34.97 -11.41
N VAL A 205 -5.29 34.62 -12.51
CA VAL A 205 -4.01 35.21 -12.91
C VAL A 205 -4.17 36.71 -13.24
N GLN A 206 -5.23 37.08 -13.94
CA GLN A 206 -5.50 38.50 -14.27
C GLN A 206 -5.78 39.34 -13.02
N LEU A 207 -6.46 38.76 -12.02
CA LEU A 207 -6.77 39.41 -10.74
C LEU A 207 -5.55 39.49 -9.79
N GLY A 208 -4.48 38.74 -10.07
CA GLY A 208 -3.22 38.80 -9.30
C GLY A 208 -3.30 38.20 -7.90
N SER A 209 -4.29 37.35 -7.61
CA SER A 209 -4.45 36.67 -6.32
C SER A 209 -3.68 35.35 -6.33
N SER A 210 -2.51 35.30 -5.69
CA SER A 210 -1.70 34.06 -5.63
C SER A 210 -2.44 32.88 -4.98
N GLN A 211 -3.37 33.14 -4.06
CA GLN A 211 -4.16 32.10 -3.43
C GLN A 211 -5.20 31.54 -4.40
N SER A 212 -5.93 32.41 -5.10
CA SER A 212 -6.91 31.98 -6.11
C SER A 212 -6.22 31.21 -7.23
N VAL A 213 -5.07 31.69 -7.72
CA VAL A 213 -4.30 30.96 -8.74
C VAL A 213 -3.89 29.56 -8.26
N LEU A 214 -3.51 29.41 -6.99
CA LEU A 214 -3.16 28.09 -6.43
C LEU A 214 -4.38 27.15 -6.40
N GLU A 215 -5.55 27.66 -6.02
CA GLU A 215 -6.81 26.91 -5.95
C GLU A 215 -7.25 26.47 -7.36
N GLU A 216 -7.38 27.39 -8.31
CA GLU A 216 -7.83 27.07 -9.67
C GLU A 216 -6.85 26.14 -10.41
N VAL A 217 -5.53 26.29 -10.17
CA VAL A 217 -4.55 25.35 -10.74
C VAL A 217 -4.73 23.94 -10.14
N GLY A 218 -5.06 23.86 -8.86
CA GLY A 218 -5.37 22.59 -8.20
C GLY A 218 -6.60 21.91 -8.80
N ASP A 219 -7.67 22.68 -9.02
CA ASP A 219 -8.92 22.19 -9.55
C ASP A 219 -8.81 21.84 -11.04
N LEU A 220 -8.07 22.62 -11.83
CA LEU A 220 -7.69 22.26 -13.21
C LEU A 220 -6.94 20.92 -13.27
N LEU A 221 -5.92 20.73 -12.41
CA LEU A 221 -5.19 19.46 -12.35
C LEU A 221 -6.12 18.30 -11.97
N PHE A 222 -7.04 18.52 -11.03
CA PHE A 222 -8.03 17.52 -10.63
C PHE A 222 -9.00 17.18 -11.76
N ALA A 223 -9.49 18.18 -12.51
CA ALA A 223 -10.36 18.00 -13.67
C ALA A 223 -9.66 17.23 -14.79
N VAL A 224 -8.39 17.54 -15.08
CA VAL A 224 -7.58 16.81 -16.08
C VAL A 224 -7.41 15.34 -15.70
N VAL A 225 -7.17 15.04 -14.42
CA VAL A 225 -7.11 13.64 -13.94
C VAL A 225 -8.44 12.92 -14.16
N ASN A 226 -9.56 13.63 -14.01
CA ASN A 226 -10.90 13.06 -14.23
C ASN A 226 -11.16 12.75 -15.70
N LEU A 227 -10.75 13.66 -16.59
CA LEU A 227 -10.82 13.43 -18.02
C LEU A 227 -9.94 12.24 -18.45
N ALA A 228 -8.73 12.12 -17.91
CA ALA A 228 -7.86 10.97 -18.18
C ALA A 228 -8.53 9.66 -17.73
N ARG A 229 -9.12 9.63 -16.53
CA ARG A 229 -9.82 8.45 -16.02
C ARG A 229 -11.02 8.03 -16.89
N LEU A 230 -11.84 8.98 -17.33
CA LEU A 230 -13.03 8.70 -18.15
C LEU A 230 -12.70 8.39 -19.63
N THR A 231 -11.45 8.58 -20.03
CA THR A 231 -10.91 8.17 -21.33
C THR A 231 -10.02 6.91 -21.21
N ASP A 232 -10.18 6.15 -20.12
CA ASP A 232 -9.45 4.91 -19.83
C ASP A 232 -7.92 5.06 -19.84
N THR A 233 -7.43 6.25 -19.50
CA THR A 233 -5.99 6.54 -19.40
C THR A 233 -5.60 6.79 -17.94
N HIS A 234 -4.43 6.32 -17.51
CA HIS A 234 -3.92 6.58 -16.16
C HIS A 234 -3.02 7.83 -16.14
N PRO A 235 -3.25 8.82 -15.26
CA PRO A 235 -2.61 10.13 -15.31
C PRO A 235 -1.10 10.12 -15.05
N THR A 236 -0.55 9.04 -14.47
CA THR A 236 0.89 8.90 -14.23
C THR A 236 1.63 8.13 -15.33
N THR A 237 0.90 7.58 -16.32
CA THR A 237 1.49 6.84 -17.45
C THR A 237 1.11 7.40 -18.81
N ALA A 238 0.16 8.36 -18.86
CA ALA A 238 -0.14 9.18 -20.03
C ALA A 238 1.07 10.06 -20.39
#